data_AF-A0A7J2IYB4-F1
#
_entry.id   AF-A0A7J2IYB4-F1
#
_cell.length_a   1.000
_cell.length_b   1.000
_cell.length_c   1.000
_cell.angle_alpha   90.00
_cell.angle_beta   90.00
_cell.angle_gamma   90.00
#
_symmetry.space_group_name_H-M   'P 1'
#
loop_
_entity.id
_entity.type
_entity.pdbx_description
1 polymer ?
#
loop_
_entity_poly.entity_id
_entity_poly.type
_entity_poly.pdbx_seq_one_letter_code
_entity_poly.pdbx_strand_id
1 'polypeptide(L)'
;MEKMEKTVYVEGYGCTANQNNLEIMCGLLERNGFIIVKNPNIARIALINTCIVKGPTEQRMIYRIKELARRFRHLIVSGCMVNVKPDKVKEIARKVNENIIVSLVGTNQILNIVKAVKNNIENKQKDFLERRKEIKLCVPK
;
A
#
# COMPACT_ATOMS: atom_id res chain seq x y z
N MET A 1 10.11 2.47 24.23
CA MET A 1 9.13 3.13 23.33
C MET A 1 9.47 2.98 21.84
N GLU A 2 10.74 2.91 21.41
CA GLU A 2 11.12 2.72 19.99
C GLU A 2 10.55 1.47 19.30
N LYS A 3 10.35 0.36 20.04
CA LYS A 3 9.90 -0.92 19.46
C LYS A 3 8.50 -0.83 18.83
N MET A 4 7.65 0.05 19.34
CA MET A 4 6.27 0.20 18.88
C MET A 4 6.18 1.03 17.59
N GLU A 5 7.15 1.91 17.32
CA GLU A 5 7.16 2.73 16.10
C GLU A 5 7.48 1.94 14.83
N LYS A 6 8.10 0.77 14.97
CA LYS A 6 8.52 -0.07 13.85
C LYS A 6 7.56 -1.24 13.58
N THR A 7 6.37 -1.23 14.17
CA THR A 7 5.37 -2.29 13.99
C THR A 7 4.51 -2.06 12.75
N VAL A 8 4.46 -3.05 11.85
CA VAL A 8 3.73 -2.99 10.59
C VAL A 8 2.70 -4.12 10.53
N TYR A 9 1.43 -3.76 10.39
CA TYR A 9 0.37 -4.71 10.05
C TYR A 9 0.34 -4.89 8.53
N VAL A 10 0.30 -6.14 8.06
CA VAL A 10 0.40 -6.44 6.63
C VAL A 10 -0.79 -7.30 6.17
N GLU A 11 -1.41 -6.90 5.07
CA GLU A 11 -2.43 -7.67 4.37
C GLU A 11 -2.12 -7.82 2.88
N GLY A 12 -2.41 -9.00 2.33
CA GLY A 12 -2.18 -9.33 0.93
C GLY A 12 -3.41 -9.86 0.24
N TYR A 13 -3.68 -9.34 -0.96
CA TYR A 13 -4.79 -9.79 -1.81
C TYR A 13 -4.34 -9.97 -3.25
N GLY A 14 -4.87 -10.98 -3.94
CA GLY A 14 -4.63 -11.18 -5.38
C GLY A 14 -3.99 -12.52 -5.70
N CYS A 15 -3.26 -12.55 -6.82
CA CYS A 15 -2.63 -13.76 -7.36
C CYS A 15 -1.29 -14.06 -6.68
N THR A 16 -0.68 -15.19 -7.07
CA THR A 16 0.66 -15.64 -6.62
C THR A 16 1.74 -14.57 -6.84
N ALA A 17 1.68 -13.82 -7.94
CA ALA A 17 2.64 -12.73 -8.17
C ALA A 17 2.50 -11.61 -7.12
N ASN A 18 1.28 -11.32 -6.68
CA ASN A 18 1.07 -10.30 -5.65
C ASN A 18 1.46 -10.82 -4.26
N GLN A 19 1.26 -12.12 -3.99
CA GLN A 19 1.75 -12.75 -2.77
C GLN A 19 3.29 -12.73 -2.71
N ASN A 20 3.97 -13.10 -3.80
CA ASN A 20 5.43 -13.01 -3.89
C ASN A 20 5.94 -11.59 -3.66
N ASN A 21 5.31 -10.58 -4.28
CA ASN A 21 5.65 -9.18 -4.03
C ASN A 21 5.48 -8.79 -2.57
N LEU A 22 4.45 -9.31 -1.89
CA LEU A 22 4.24 -9.07 -0.47
C LEU A 22 5.34 -9.69 0.38
N GLU A 23 5.72 -10.93 0.12
CA GLU A 23 6.80 -11.61 0.83
C GLU A 23 8.13 -10.87 0.68
N ILE A 24 8.45 -10.40 -0.53
CA ILE A 24 9.61 -9.56 -0.78
C ILE A 24 9.54 -8.27 0.07
N MET A 25 8.40 -7.58 0.06
CA MET A 25 8.22 -6.36 0.86
C MET A 25 8.37 -6.62 2.36
N CYS A 26 7.78 -7.71 2.86
CA CYS A 26 7.92 -8.16 4.24
C CYS A 26 9.38 -8.40 4.62
N GLY A 27 10.11 -9.19 3.82
CA GLY A 27 11.51 -9.47 4.07
C GLY A 27 12.40 -8.23 4.04
N LEU A 28 12.11 -7.26 3.15
CA LEU A 28 12.82 -5.98 3.12
C LEU A 28 12.57 -5.14 4.38
N LEU A 29 11.33 -5.14 4.88
CA LEU A 29 10.97 -4.44 6.12
C LEU A 29 11.66 -5.08 7.32
N GLU A 30 11.59 -6.41 7.47
CA GLU A 30 12.24 -7.12 8.57
C GLU A 30 13.76 -6.92 8.59
N ARG A 31 14.42 -7.00 7.42
CA ARG A 31 15.86 -6.71 7.29
C ARG A 31 16.23 -5.28 7.68
N ASN A 32 15.27 -4.35 7.67
CA ASN A 32 15.46 -2.95 8.08
C ASN A 32 14.97 -2.68 9.52
N GLY A 33 14.71 -3.72 10.30
CA GLY A 33 14.33 -3.62 11.72
C GLY A 33 12.87 -3.30 11.96
N PHE A 34 11.99 -3.45 10.96
CA PHE A 34 10.54 -3.42 11.16
C PHE A 34 10.04 -4.76 11.67
N ILE A 35 8.99 -4.74 12.48
CA ILE A 35 8.37 -5.91 13.09
C ILE A 35 7.00 -6.10 12.47
N ILE A 36 6.81 -7.19 11.75
CA ILE A 36 5.51 -7.52 11.17
C ILE A 36 4.62 -8.12 12.26
N VAL A 37 3.45 -7.54 12.45
CA VAL A 37 2.49 -7.95 13.48
C VAL A 37 1.19 -8.43 12.85
N LYS A 38 0.59 -9.48 13.42
CA LYS A 38 -0.71 -10.00 12.97
C LYS A 38 -1.89 -9.25 13.56
N ASN A 39 -1.70 -8.61 14.71
CA ASN A 39 -2.77 -7.86 15.38
C ASN A 39 -2.69 -6.38 14.96
N PRO A 40 -3.71 -5.85 14.26
CA PRO A 40 -3.71 -4.44 13.85
C PRO A 40 -3.72 -3.46 15.02
N ASN A 41 -4.17 -3.84 16.22
CA ASN A 41 -4.24 -2.94 17.38
C ASN A 41 -2.87 -2.59 17.96
N ILE A 42 -1.84 -3.37 17.67
CA ILE A 42 -0.46 -3.13 18.14
C ILE A 42 0.46 -2.61 17.03
N ALA A 43 -0.09 -2.36 15.84
CA ALA A 43 0.64 -1.85 14.71
C ALA A 43 0.58 -0.32 14.66
N ARG A 44 1.70 0.32 14.31
CA ARG A 44 1.72 1.75 14.00
C ARG A 44 1.28 2.04 12.57
N ILE A 45 1.61 1.13 11.64
CA ILE A 45 1.43 1.33 10.20
C ILE A 45 0.69 0.13 9.63
N ALA A 46 -0.21 0.39 8.70
CA ALA A 46 -0.82 -0.65 7.87
C ALA A 46 -0.19 -0.65 6.47
N LEU A 47 0.18 -1.83 5.98
CA LEU A 47 0.55 -2.11 4.61
C LEU A 47 -0.50 -3.04 4.01
N ILE A 48 -1.21 -2.56 2.98
CA ILE A 48 -2.14 -3.39 2.21
C ILE A 48 -1.62 -3.56 0.79
N ASN A 49 -1.47 -4.80 0.34
CA ASN A 49 -1.15 -5.14 -1.03
C ASN A 49 -2.41 -5.58 -1.80
N THR A 50 -2.80 -4.77 -2.77
CA THR A 50 -4.14 -4.75 -3.38
C THR A 50 -4.18 -5.40 -4.76
N CYS A 51 -5.37 -5.86 -5.15
CA CYS A 51 -5.68 -6.42 -6.47
C CYS A 51 -6.82 -5.64 -7.14
N ILE A 52 -6.91 -5.66 -8.48
CA ILE A 52 -7.96 -4.92 -9.23
C ILE A 52 -8.54 -5.68 -10.43
N VAL A 53 -8.35 -7.00 -10.51
CA VAL A 53 -8.65 -7.77 -11.73
C VAL A 53 -10.12 -7.71 -12.17
N LYS A 54 -11.07 -7.69 -11.23
CA LYS A 54 -12.52 -7.62 -11.52
C LYS A 54 -13.21 -6.62 -10.59
N GLY A 55 -14.39 -6.12 -11.00
CA GLY A 55 -15.21 -5.17 -10.24
C GLY A 55 -15.44 -5.56 -8.77
N PRO A 56 -15.87 -6.80 -8.44
CA PRO A 56 -16.04 -7.23 -7.05
C PRO A 56 -14.74 -7.19 -6.23
N THR A 57 -13.61 -7.53 -6.85
CA THR A 57 -12.28 -7.43 -6.21
C THR A 57 -11.92 -5.98 -5.92
N GLU A 58 -12.16 -5.06 -6.87
CA GLU A 58 -11.96 -3.63 -6.66
C GLU A 58 -12.81 -3.14 -5.47
N GLN A 59 -14.11 -3.46 -5.43
CA GLN A 59 -14.98 -3.04 -4.33
C GLN A 59 -14.51 -3.57 -2.97
N ARG A 60 -14.04 -4.83 -2.91
CA ARG A 60 -13.46 -5.41 -1.70
C ARG A 60 -12.20 -4.65 -1.25
N MET A 61 -11.33 -4.27 -2.18
CA MET A 61 -10.14 -3.47 -1.84
C MET A 61 -10.52 -2.07 -1.36
N ILE A 62 -11.49 -1.42 -2.01
CA ILE A 62 -12.02 -0.12 -1.57
C ILE A 62 -12.52 -0.21 -0.13
N TYR A 63 -13.34 -1.22 0.18
CA TYR A 63 -13.86 -1.44 1.52
C TYR A 63 -12.72 -1.61 2.53
N ARG A 64 -11.73 -2.44 2.21
CA ARG A 64 -10.62 -2.70 3.14
C ARG A 64 -9.73 -1.49 3.36
N ILE A 65 -9.44 -0.72 2.31
CA ILE A 65 -8.70 0.54 2.41
C ILE A 65 -9.44 1.50 3.35
N LYS A 66 -10.78 1.61 3.25
CA LYS A 66 -11.57 2.43 4.17
C LYS A 66 -11.45 1.95 5.62
N GLU A 67 -11.55 0.65 5.86
CA GLU A 67 -11.41 0.10 7.22
C GLU A 67 -10.04 0.40 7.83
N LEU A 68 -8.96 0.20 7.06
CA LEU A 68 -7.62 0.52 7.52
C LEU A 68 -7.44 2.03 7.74
N ALA A 69 -7.99 2.87 6.86
CA ALA A 69 -7.92 4.32 7.01
C ALA A 69 -8.63 4.86 8.26
N ARG A 70 -9.68 4.17 8.75
CA ARG A 70 -10.32 4.49 10.04
C ARG A 70 -9.44 4.18 11.24
N ARG A 71 -8.61 3.15 11.14
CA ARG A 71 -7.86 2.59 12.27
C ARG A 71 -6.43 3.12 12.35
N PHE A 72 -5.86 3.52 11.22
CA PHE A 72 -4.46 3.91 11.11
C PHE A 72 -4.32 5.35 10.62
N ARG A 73 -3.42 6.10 11.26
CA ARG A 73 -2.93 7.39 10.76
C ARG A 73 -1.96 7.21 9.58
N HIS A 74 -1.22 6.10 9.56
CA HIS A 74 -0.18 5.80 8.59
C HIS A 74 -0.58 4.58 7.75
N LEU A 75 -0.79 4.78 6.44
CA LEU A 75 -1.23 3.73 5.53
C LEU A 75 -0.34 3.67 4.30
N ILE A 76 0.18 2.48 4.00
CA ILE A 76 0.86 2.17 2.76
C ILE A 76 -0.06 1.29 1.92
N VAL A 77 -0.36 1.73 0.70
CA VAL A 77 -1.12 0.93 -0.26
C VAL A 77 -0.19 0.53 -1.39
N SER A 78 -0.14 -0.76 -1.68
CA SER A 78 0.68 -1.35 -2.73
C SER A 78 -0.14 -2.22 -3.67
N GLY A 79 0.45 -2.66 -4.79
CA GLY A 79 -0.14 -3.66 -5.68
C GLY A 79 -0.83 -3.08 -6.92
N CYS A 80 -1.64 -3.90 -7.59
CA CYS A 80 -2.17 -3.59 -8.91
C CYS A 80 -3.14 -2.39 -8.91
N MET A 81 -3.95 -2.22 -7.85
CA MET A 81 -4.92 -1.12 -7.79
C MET A 81 -4.22 0.25 -7.81
N VAL A 82 -3.04 0.31 -7.22
CA VAL A 82 -2.22 1.52 -7.15
C VAL A 82 -1.72 1.93 -8.53
N ASN A 83 -1.33 0.98 -9.37
CA ASN A 83 -0.88 1.27 -10.74
C ASN A 83 -2.01 1.77 -11.64
N VAL A 84 -3.23 1.28 -11.43
CA VAL A 84 -4.37 1.58 -12.32
C VAL A 84 -5.16 2.81 -11.85
N LYS A 85 -5.37 2.96 -10.53
CA LYS A 85 -6.23 4.00 -9.96
C LYS A 85 -5.58 4.66 -8.72
N PRO A 86 -4.38 5.26 -8.83
CA PRO A 86 -3.66 5.83 -7.69
C PRO A 86 -4.44 6.96 -6.98
N ASP A 87 -5.05 7.86 -7.75
CA ASP A 87 -5.76 9.02 -7.19
C ASP A 87 -7.00 8.60 -6.41
N LYS A 88 -7.74 7.60 -6.95
CA LYS A 88 -8.92 7.02 -6.29
C LYS A 88 -8.56 6.41 -4.93
N VAL A 89 -7.42 5.72 -4.81
CA VAL A 89 -6.97 5.15 -3.53
C VAL A 89 -6.80 6.25 -2.47
N LYS A 90 -6.12 7.35 -2.81
CA LYS A 90 -5.91 8.46 -1.88
C LYS A 90 -7.21 9.17 -1.52
N GLU A 91 -8.07 9.40 -2.51
CA GLU A 91 -9.38 10.03 -2.32
C GLU A 91 -10.22 9.22 -1.31
N ILE A 92 -10.29 7.90 -1.50
CA ILE A 92 -11.04 7.01 -0.60
C ILE A 92 -10.51 7.08 0.82
N ALA A 93 -9.19 7.03 0.99
CA ALA A 93 -8.56 7.07 2.30
C ALA A 93 -8.80 8.41 3.02
N ARG A 94 -8.62 9.54 2.32
CA ARG A 94 -8.82 10.88 2.88
C ARG A 94 -10.28 11.20 3.20
N LYS A 95 -11.22 10.69 2.40
CA LYS A 95 -12.66 10.78 2.69
C LYS A 95 -13.06 10.13 4.02
N VAL A 96 -12.27 9.17 4.47
CA VAL A 96 -12.51 8.45 5.72
C VAL A 96 -11.80 9.09 6.90
N ASN A 97 -10.59 9.58 6.68
CA ASN A 97 -9.77 10.22 7.70
C ASN A 97 -8.94 11.32 7.06
N GLU A 98 -9.25 12.58 7.34
CA GLU A 98 -8.58 13.73 6.71
C GLU A 98 -7.10 13.84 7.09
N ASN A 99 -6.72 13.34 8.28
CA ASN A 99 -5.36 13.41 8.82
C ASN A 99 -4.49 12.20 8.44
N ILE A 100 -4.97 11.33 7.55
CA ILE A 100 -4.25 10.13 7.14
C ILE A 100 -3.09 10.45 6.20
N ILE A 101 -1.95 9.81 6.45
CA ILE A 101 -0.78 9.87 5.59
C ILE A 101 -0.72 8.59 4.76
N VAL A 102 -1.04 8.72 3.47
CA VAL A 102 -1.09 7.59 2.54
C VAL A 102 0.12 7.64 1.62
N SER A 103 0.88 6.55 1.54
CA SER A 103 1.94 6.40 0.54
C SER A 103 1.63 5.24 -0.39
N LEU A 104 1.78 5.48 -1.69
CA LEU A 104 1.50 4.51 -2.73
C LEU A 104 2.77 3.82 -3.21
N VAL A 105 2.74 2.50 -3.38
CA VAL A 105 3.86 1.72 -3.92
C VAL A 105 3.38 0.85 -5.08
N GLY A 106 3.83 1.16 -6.29
CA GLY A 106 3.46 0.39 -7.47
C GLY A 106 4.13 -0.99 -7.51
N THR A 107 3.58 -1.90 -8.31
CA THR A 107 4.11 -3.29 -8.43
C THR A 107 5.57 -3.36 -8.88
N ASN A 108 6.03 -2.39 -9.67
CA ASN A 108 7.41 -2.34 -10.18
C ASN A 108 8.36 -1.61 -9.21
N GLN A 109 7.84 -1.06 -8.12
CA GLN A 109 8.55 -0.18 -7.21
C GLN A 109 8.57 -0.74 -5.77
N ILE A 110 8.25 -2.03 -5.60
CA ILE A 110 8.16 -2.71 -4.30
C ILE A 110 9.47 -2.66 -3.49
N LEU A 111 10.63 -2.55 -4.15
CA LEU A 111 11.93 -2.40 -3.49
C LEU A 111 12.05 -1.10 -2.70
N ASN A 112 11.24 -0.08 -3.02
CA ASN A 112 11.20 1.19 -2.29
C ASN A 112 10.28 1.15 -1.07
N ILE A 113 9.71 -0.01 -0.69
CA ILE A 113 8.79 -0.13 0.44
C ILE A 113 9.37 0.40 1.74
N VAL A 114 10.66 0.14 2.00
CA VAL A 114 11.36 0.62 3.20
C VAL A 114 11.40 2.15 3.23
N LYS A 115 11.69 2.78 2.08
CA LYS A 115 11.68 4.23 1.96
C LYS A 115 10.26 4.78 2.13
N ALA A 116 9.25 4.10 1.59
CA ALA A 116 7.85 4.50 1.76
C ALA A 116 7.45 4.48 3.23
N VAL A 117 7.75 3.41 3.96
CA VAL A 117 7.46 3.28 5.39
C VAL A 117 8.20 4.33 6.22
N LYS A 118 9.51 4.52 6.00
CA LYS A 118 10.31 5.54 6.72
C LYS A 118 9.76 6.96 6.51
N ASN A 119 9.51 7.36 5.27
CA ASN A 119 8.93 8.67 4.97
C ASN A 119 7.55 8.83 5.62
N ASN A 120 6.72 7.78 5.60
CA ASN A 120 5.38 7.84 6.18
C ASN A 120 5.43 8.04 7.71
N ILE A 121 6.37 7.39 8.41
CA ILE A 121 6.62 7.61 9.85
C ILE A 121 7.05 9.05 10.14
N GLU A 122 7.87 9.64 9.27
CA GLU A 122 8.28 11.06 9.34
C GLU A 122 7.16 12.04 8.91
N ASN A 123 5.94 11.55 8.73
CA ASN A 123 4.77 12.30 8.23
C ASN A 123 4.95 12.89 6.82
N LYS A 124 5.88 12.35 6.03
CA LYS A 124 6.10 12.74 4.64
C LYS A 124 5.37 11.77 3.71
N GLN A 125 4.30 12.26 3.07
CA GLN A 125 3.64 11.52 2.01
C GLN A 125 4.53 11.45 0.75
N LYS A 126 4.93 10.25 0.34
CA LYS A 126 5.69 10.03 -0.89
C LYS A 126 5.21 8.79 -1.64
N ASP A 127 4.91 8.96 -2.93
CA ASP A 127 4.47 7.87 -3.79
C ASP A 127 5.62 7.35 -4.66
N PHE A 128 5.66 6.04 -4.85
CA PHE A 128 6.63 5.32 -5.66
C PHE A 128 5.89 4.65 -6.81
N LEU A 129 5.64 5.43 -7.86
CA LEU A 129 4.88 5.02 -9.04
C LEU A 129 5.68 5.32 -10.31
N GLU A 130 5.74 4.34 -11.21
CA GLU A 130 6.12 4.59 -12.59
C GLU A 130 4.91 5.11 -13.35
N ARG A 131 4.99 6.35 -13.84
CA ARG A 131 4.05 6.84 -14.84
C ARG A 131 4.39 6.16 -16.16
N ARG A 132 3.63 5.13 -16.56
CA ARG A 132 3.70 4.66 -17.95
C ARG A 132 3.14 5.77 -18.83
N LYS A 133 3.95 6.32 -19.73
CA LYS A 133 3.42 7.05 -20.88
C LYS A 133 2.67 6.02 -21.71
N GLU A 134 1.35 6.13 -21.80
CA GLU A 134 0.58 5.32 -22.73
C GLU A 134 1.10 5.60 -24.14
N ILE A 135 1.75 4.61 -24.73
CA ILE A 135 2.00 4.62 -26.16
C ILE A 135 0.66 4.24 -26.78
N LYS A 136 -0.08 5.23 -27.29
CA LYS A 136 -1.25 4.96 -28.13
C LYS A 136 -0.75 4.25 -29.38
N LEU A 137 -0.87 2.93 -29.41
CA LEU A 137 -0.71 2.17 -30.62
C LEU A 137 -1.94 2.52 -31.47
N CYS A 138 -1.74 3.37 -32.48
CA CYS A 138 -2.75 3.72 -33.49
C CYS A 138 -2.99 2.53 -34.43
N VAL A 139 -3.28 1.36 -33.86
CA VAL A 139 -3.62 0.14 -34.60
C VAL A 139 -5.12 -0.12 -34.45
N PRO A 140 -5.79 -0.53 -35.54
CA PRO A 140 -7.19 -0.95 -35.47
C PRO A 140 -7.33 -2.15 -34.52
N LYS A 141 -8.45 -2.18 -33.79
CA LYS A 141 -8.81 -3.27 -32.87
C LYS A 141 -9.29 -4.51 -33.62
#